data_AF-A0A084TK17-F1
#
_entry.id   AF-A0A084TK17-F1
#
_cell.length_a   1.000
_cell.length_b   1.000
_cell.length_c   1.000
_cell.angle_alpha   90.00
_cell.angle_beta   90.00
_cell.angle_gamma   90.00
#
_symmetry.space_group_name_H-M   'P 1'
#
loop_
_entity.id
_entity.type
_entity.pdbx_description
1 polymer ?
#
loop_
_entity_poly.entity_id
_entity_poly.type
_entity_poly.pdbx_seq_one_letter_code
_entity_poly.pdbx_strand_id
1 'polypeptide(L)'
;MTLIISWIGVDDKKDGKEISSIYIASDSRYTWGNSEKFDNGIKVFGSIKFPEIFGFCGDVLFPSTVLGQLIPQIDNGILIDEKDSCERKNEKVNSFISSSLELYPKKFLGNTFTILHATRVEKDFRLYKTTYNKNDGLKNQEIELPRISTKVFSGGSGSSEFDKKWLKWNEEKHNDFRTSRAVYHCLDQTLKTIKDKRTGGLPQIVGLYRIKNTRLFGIIENGTKYVYGKESSEDIKSEKIEWRNENFERMNPKTLKILEGAQRQPS
;
A
#
# COMPACT_ATOMS: atom_id res chain seq x y z
N MET A 1 9.25 -1.17 -11.96
CA MET A 1 8.14 -0.54 -12.70
C MET A 1 6.84 -0.96 -12.04
N THR A 2 5.99 -0.01 -11.66
CA THR A 2 4.94 -0.22 -10.65
C THR A 2 4.04 1.01 -10.62
N LEU A 3 2.81 0.88 -10.13
CA LEU A 3 2.07 1.97 -9.49
C LEU A 3 1.99 1.66 -8.00
N ILE A 4 2.55 2.53 -7.17
CA ILE A 4 2.35 2.50 -5.72
C ILE A 4 1.61 3.76 -5.32
N ILE A 5 0.63 3.63 -4.43
CA ILE A 5 -0.12 4.75 -3.88
C ILE A 5 -0.23 4.61 -2.36
N SER A 6 -0.34 5.75 -1.69
CA SER A 6 -0.73 5.81 -0.28
C SER A 6 -1.77 6.90 -0.08
N TRP A 7 -2.71 6.63 0.81
CA TRP A 7 -3.78 7.56 1.17
C TRP A 7 -4.19 7.35 2.62
N ILE A 8 -4.88 8.37 3.14
CA ILE A 8 -5.43 8.36 4.49
C ILE A 8 -6.95 8.49 4.47
N GLY A 9 -7.59 7.91 5.48
CA GLY A 9 -8.95 8.21 5.89
C GLY A 9 -8.93 9.10 7.13
N VAL A 10 -9.82 10.08 7.17
CA VAL A 10 -9.99 11.04 8.26
C VAL A 10 -11.46 11.08 8.64
N ASP A 11 -11.72 10.96 9.95
CA ASP A 11 -13.07 11.09 10.50
C ASP A 11 -13.23 12.46 11.16
N ASP A 12 -14.44 13.00 11.11
CA ASP A 12 -14.85 14.09 11.99
C ASP A 12 -15.09 13.54 13.41
N LYS A 13 -14.37 14.08 14.40
CA LYS A 13 -14.58 13.83 15.84
C LYS A 13 -15.04 15.11 16.51
N LYS A 14 -15.52 14.99 17.76
CA LYS A 14 -15.95 16.14 18.57
C LYS A 14 -14.84 17.20 18.70
N ASP A 15 -13.60 16.76 18.85
CA ASP A 15 -12.43 17.62 19.06
C ASP A 15 -11.70 17.99 17.75
N GLY A 16 -12.33 17.71 16.61
CA GLY A 16 -11.82 18.03 15.27
C GLY A 16 -11.55 16.80 14.40
N LYS A 17 -10.84 17.03 13.30
CA LYS A 17 -10.52 15.98 12.32
C LYS A 17 -9.33 15.15 12.77
N GLU A 18 -9.51 13.84 12.77
CA GLU A 18 -8.47 12.87 13.14
C GLU A 18 -8.29 11.80 12.05
N ILE A 19 -7.05 11.43 11.76
CA ILE A 19 -6.74 10.30 10.88
C ILE A 19 -7.30 9.01 11.52
N SER A 20 -8.07 8.25 10.74
CA SER A 20 -8.69 6.99 11.14
C SER A 20 -8.02 5.78 10.53
N SER A 21 -7.38 5.96 9.38
CA SER A 21 -6.67 4.91 8.67
C SER A 21 -5.62 5.46 7.72
N ILE A 22 -4.59 4.66 7.46
CA ILE A 22 -3.62 4.86 6.38
C ILE A 22 -3.49 3.56 5.59
N TYR A 23 -3.31 3.68 4.29
CA TYR A 23 -3.22 2.55 3.37
C TYR A 23 -2.01 2.71 2.45
N ILE A 24 -1.45 1.57 2.05
CA ILE A 24 -0.51 1.47 0.94
C ILE A 24 -1.08 0.44 -0.02
N ALA A 25 -1.18 0.80 -1.30
CA ALA A 25 -1.59 -0.11 -2.35
C ALA A 25 -0.64 -0.08 -3.53
N SER A 26 -0.64 -1.17 -4.28
CA SER A 26 0.14 -1.29 -5.50
C SER A 26 -0.52 -2.22 -6.51
N ASP A 27 -0.09 -2.16 -7.76
CA ASP A 27 -0.40 -3.16 -8.77
C ASP A 27 0.39 -4.47 -8.53
N SER A 28 -0.03 -5.57 -9.14
CA SER A 28 0.60 -6.90 -8.95
C SER A 28 1.55 -7.31 -10.07
N ARG A 29 1.80 -6.47 -11.08
CA ARG A 29 2.61 -6.83 -12.24
C ARG A 29 4.11 -6.66 -12.01
N TYR A 30 4.88 -7.71 -12.32
CA TYR A 30 6.30 -7.61 -12.66
C TYR A 30 6.50 -7.74 -14.16
N THR A 31 7.56 -7.14 -14.69
CA THR A 31 7.88 -7.19 -16.12
C THR A 31 9.36 -7.38 -16.36
N TRP A 32 9.70 -8.15 -17.39
CA TRP A 32 11.05 -8.30 -17.92
C TRP A 32 11.08 -7.75 -19.34
N GLY A 33 11.79 -6.64 -19.54
CA GLY A 33 11.76 -5.92 -20.81
C GLY A 33 10.37 -5.34 -21.11
N ASN A 34 9.90 -5.50 -22.34
CA ASN A 34 8.61 -4.96 -22.81
C ASN A 34 7.60 -6.05 -23.22
N SER A 35 7.96 -7.35 -23.13
CA SER A 35 7.13 -8.46 -23.61
C SER A 35 6.59 -9.34 -22.47
N GLU A 36 7.44 -9.69 -21.51
CA GLU A 36 7.08 -10.64 -20.46
C GLU A 36 6.52 -9.95 -19.23
N LYS A 37 5.43 -10.51 -18.70
CA LYS A 37 4.76 -10.01 -17.50
C LYS A 37 4.36 -11.14 -16.56
N PHE A 38 4.30 -10.83 -15.28
CA PHE A 38 3.79 -11.70 -14.22
C PHE A 38 2.87 -10.90 -13.30
N ASP A 39 1.56 -11.14 -13.37
CA ASP A 39 0.53 -10.33 -12.70
C ASP A 39 0.24 -10.78 -11.25
N ASN A 40 1.16 -11.51 -10.60
CA ASN A 40 1.00 -12.05 -9.25
C ASN A 40 2.19 -11.73 -8.30
N GLY A 41 2.95 -10.68 -8.58
CA GLY A 41 4.11 -10.26 -7.79
C GLY A 41 3.71 -9.40 -6.58
N ILE A 42 4.26 -9.66 -5.39
CA ILE A 42 3.90 -8.95 -4.15
C ILE A 42 4.74 -7.67 -3.96
N LYS A 43 4.08 -6.51 -3.87
CA LYS A 43 4.73 -5.20 -3.70
C LYS A 43 4.34 -4.47 -2.42
N VAL A 44 3.46 -5.05 -1.62
CA VAL A 44 3.01 -4.53 -0.33
C VAL A 44 3.18 -5.58 0.77
N PHE A 45 3.53 -5.12 1.97
CA PHE A 45 3.84 -5.97 3.12
C PHE A 45 3.26 -5.35 4.38
N GLY A 46 3.11 -6.15 5.42
CA GLY A 46 2.99 -5.59 6.76
C GLY A 46 3.10 -6.64 7.85
N SER A 47 3.47 -6.16 9.03
CA SER A 47 3.69 -6.97 10.22
C SER A 47 2.37 -7.45 10.80
N ILE A 48 2.32 -8.72 11.18
CA ILE A 48 1.14 -9.28 11.86
C ILE A 48 1.11 -8.91 13.35
N LYS A 49 2.27 -8.58 13.94
CA LYS A 49 2.42 -8.29 15.37
C LYS A 49 2.60 -6.82 15.72
N PHE A 50 2.97 -5.98 14.75
CA PHE A 50 3.15 -4.54 14.94
C PHE A 50 2.36 -3.75 13.87
N PRO A 51 1.97 -2.50 14.15
CA PRO A 51 1.29 -1.64 13.20
C PRO A 51 2.28 -1.07 12.17
N GLU A 52 2.91 -1.93 11.38
CA GLU A 52 3.93 -1.58 10.38
C GLU A 52 3.51 -2.10 9.00
N ILE A 53 3.30 -1.21 8.04
CA ILE A 53 3.01 -1.57 6.64
C ILE A 53 4.03 -0.94 5.70
N PHE A 54 4.29 -1.63 4.59
CA PHE A 54 5.26 -1.24 3.60
C PHE A 54 4.73 -1.44 2.19
N GLY A 55 5.32 -0.70 1.26
CA GLY A 55 5.23 -1.05 -0.16
C GLY A 55 6.38 -0.44 -0.93
N PHE A 56 6.63 -0.92 -2.14
CA PHE A 56 7.74 -0.41 -2.94
C PHE A 56 7.41 -0.24 -4.43
N CYS A 57 8.20 0.62 -5.09
CA CYS A 57 8.25 0.74 -6.55
C CYS A 57 9.68 0.98 -7.05
N GLY A 58 9.92 0.74 -8.34
CA GLY A 58 11.23 0.91 -8.98
C GLY A 58 11.92 -0.43 -9.20
N ASP A 59 13.17 -0.57 -8.75
CA ASP A 59 13.85 -1.86 -8.61
C ASP A 59 12.99 -2.84 -7.79
N VAL A 60 12.96 -4.11 -8.21
CA VAL A 60 12.14 -5.13 -7.55
C VAL A 60 12.98 -5.98 -6.60
N LEU A 61 14.18 -6.36 -7.02
CA LEU A 61 14.95 -7.41 -6.34
C LEU A 61 15.43 -6.95 -4.97
N PHE A 62 16.00 -5.75 -4.87
CA PHE A 62 16.47 -5.24 -3.59
C PHE A 62 15.32 -4.99 -2.60
N PRO A 63 14.28 -4.19 -2.92
CA PRO A 63 13.18 -3.93 -1.99
C PRO A 63 12.42 -5.19 -1.54
N SER A 64 12.13 -6.11 -2.46
CA SER A 64 11.43 -7.35 -2.09
C SER A 64 12.27 -8.24 -1.16
N THR A 65 13.58 -8.32 -1.39
CA THR A 65 14.51 -9.09 -0.54
C THR A 65 14.62 -8.47 0.85
N VAL A 66 14.90 -7.17 0.93
CA VAL A 66 15.12 -6.49 2.23
C VAL A 66 13.84 -6.47 3.06
N LEU A 67 12.68 -6.24 2.44
CA LEU A 67 11.39 -6.28 3.15
C LEU A 67 11.03 -7.71 3.59
N GLY A 68 11.37 -8.72 2.78
CA GLY A 68 11.23 -10.13 3.15
C GLY A 68 12.07 -10.54 4.36
N GLN A 69 13.19 -9.88 4.61
CA GLN A 69 14.03 -10.08 5.81
C GLN A 69 13.59 -9.19 6.99
N LEU A 70 13.13 -7.98 6.70
CA LEU A 70 12.70 -6.99 7.69
C LEU A 70 11.44 -7.45 8.43
N ILE A 71 10.42 -7.92 7.70
CA ILE A 71 9.11 -8.28 8.27
C ILE A 71 9.24 -9.37 9.35
N PRO A 72 9.94 -10.50 9.13
CA PRO A 72 10.12 -11.50 10.17
C PRO A 72 10.86 -10.97 11.41
N GLN A 73 11.81 -10.04 11.26
CA GLN A 73 12.50 -9.44 12.41
C GLN A 73 11.59 -8.51 13.21
N ILE A 74 10.71 -7.76 12.53
CA ILE A 74 9.66 -6.99 13.18
C ILE A 74 8.70 -7.94 13.90
N ASP A 75 8.18 -8.97 13.23
CA ASP A 75 7.22 -9.92 13.81
C ASP A 75 7.81 -10.75 14.97
N ASN A 76 9.13 -10.88 15.07
CA ASN A 76 9.76 -11.53 16.22
C ASN A 76 10.20 -10.55 17.31
N GLY A 77 9.86 -9.26 17.19
CA GLY A 77 10.25 -8.23 18.18
C GLY A 77 11.76 -8.00 18.26
N ILE A 78 12.50 -8.39 17.21
CA ILE A 78 13.96 -8.25 17.15
C ILE A 78 14.33 -6.81 16.79
N LEU A 79 13.63 -6.23 15.81
CA LEU A 79 13.94 -4.89 15.31
C LEU A 79 13.20 -3.82 16.12
N ILE A 80 11.88 -3.95 16.26
CA ILE A 80 11.01 -2.92 16.84
C ILE A 80 10.48 -3.39 18.21
N ASP A 81 10.39 -2.44 19.14
CA ASP A 81 9.77 -2.60 20.47
C ASP A 81 8.44 -1.84 20.52
N GLU A 82 7.50 -2.29 21.35
CA GLU A 82 6.19 -1.64 21.54
C GLU A 82 6.31 -0.21 22.08
N LYS A 83 7.40 0.12 22.79
CA LYS A 83 7.68 1.44 23.35
C LYS A 83 8.35 2.40 22.38
N ASP A 84 8.78 1.93 21.21
CA ASP A 84 9.40 2.80 20.22
C ASP A 84 8.40 3.84 19.70
N SER A 85 8.80 5.10 19.63
CA SER A 85 8.04 6.13 18.90
C SER A 85 8.02 5.84 17.40
N CYS A 86 7.11 6.48 16.65
CA CYS A 86 7.06 6.35 15.19
C CYS A 86 8.40 6.70 14.53
N GLU A 87 9.06 7.76 15.00
CA GLU A 87 10.36 8.21 14.51
C GLU A 87 11.44 7.16 14.80
N ARG A 88 11.46 6.63 16.03
CA ARG A 88 12.43 5.59 16.42
C ARG A 88 12.26 4.30 15.60
N LYS A 89 11.02 3.92 15.32
CA LYS A 89 10.72 2.78 14.43
C LYS A 89 11.27 3.01 13.02
N ASN A 90 11.03 4.19 12.44
CA ASN A 90 11.56 4.54 11.12
C ASN A 90 13.09 4.59 11.10
N GLU A 91 13.74 5.13 12.14
CA GLU A 91 15.21 5.10 12.25
C GLU A 91 15.75 3.67 12.14
N LYS A 92 15.21 2.75 12.94
CA LYS A 92 15.64 1.34 12.95
C LYS A 92 15.39 0.65 11.60
N VAL A 93 14.22 0.87 11.00
CA VAL A 93 13.89 0.38 9.65
C VAL A 93 14.85 0.93 8.61
N ASN A 94 15.12 2.24 8.64
CA ASN A 94 16.00 2.90 7.68
C ASN A 94 17.46 2.45 7.85
N SER A 95 17.94 2.27 9.08
CA SER A 95 19.26 1.69 9.37
C SER A 95 19.38 0.26 8.84
N PHE A 96 18.33 -0.56 8.99
CA PHE A 96 18.30 -1.92 8.43
C PHE A 96 18.38 -1.89 6.89
N ILE A 97 17.59 -1.02 6.25
CA ILE A 97 17.62 -0.87 4.78
C ILE A 97 18.98 -0.36 4.31
N SER A 98 19.55 0.64 4.98
CA SER A 98 20.85 1.23 4.61
C SER A 98 21.99 0.22 4.71
N SER A 99 22.11 -0.48 5.83
CA SER A 99 23.14 -1.51 6.02
C SER A 99 22.98 -2.68 5.05
N SER A 100 21.74 -3.11 4.78
CA SER A 100 21.46 -4.13 3.75
C SER A 100 21.84 -3.66 2.35
N LEU A 101 21.62 -2.38 2.04
CA LEU A 101 21.96 -1.79 0.75
C LEU A 101 23.48 -1.68 0.56
N GLU A 102 24.24 -1.37 1.61
CA GLU A 102 25.71 -1.31 1.58
C GLU A 102 26.33 -2.65 1.19
N LEU A 103 25.77 -3.75 1.70
CA LEU A 103 26.22 -5.11 1.40
C LEU A 103 25.68 -5.64 0.06
N TYR A 104 24.67 -4.99 -0.52
CA TYR A 104 24.05 -5.47 -1.75
C TYR A 104 24.96 -5.25 -2.97
N PRO A 105 25.13 -6.25 -3.86
CA PRO A 105 25.98 -6.10 -5.05
C PRO A 105 25.46 -5.01 -6.00
N LYS A 106 26.11 -3.84 -6.00
CA LYS A 106 25.67 -2.64 -6.74
C LYS A 106 25.47 -2.85 -8.24
N LYS A 107 26.15 -3.83 -8.84
CA LYS A 107 26.00 -4.20 -10.26
C LYS A 107 24.61 -4.75 -10.60
N PHE A 108 23.88 -5.29 -9.63
CA PHE A 108 22.53 -5.85 -9.80
C PHE A 108 21.45 -4.93 -9.24
N LEU A 109 21.82 -3.74 -8.76
CA LEU A 109 20.88 -2.77 -8.22
C LEU A 109 20.36 -1.88 -9.34
N GLY A 110 19.04 -1.81 -9.49
CA GLY A 110 18.40 -0.87 -10.41
C GLY A 110 18.75 0.58 -10.11
N ASN A 111 18.51 1.47 -11.08
CA ASN A 111 18.89 2.88 -10.96
C ASN A 111 18.16 3.62 -9.84
N THR A 112 16.89 3.26 -9.59
CA THR A 112 16.06 3.90 -8.57
C THR A 112 15.09 2.92 -7.93
N PHE A 113 14.78 3.16 -6.65
CA PHE A 113 13.63 2.57 -5.98
C PHE A 113 13.05 3.51 -4.95
N THR A 114 11.83 3.20 -4.51
CA THR A 114 11.17 3.87 -3.39
C THR A 114 10.52 2.80 -2.52
N ILE A 115 10.71 2.91 -1.21
CA ILE A 115 10.03 2.12 -0.19
C ILE A 115 9.22 3.11 0.65
N LEU A 116 7.94 2.82 0.80
CA LEU A 116 7.07 3.46 1.78
C LEU A 116 7.03 2.63 3.05
N HIS A 117 7.03 3.31 4.18
CA HIS A 117 6.85 2.73 5.51
C HIS A 117 5.81 3.56 6.24
N ALA A 118 4.64 2.99 6.50
CA ALA A 118 3.66 3.60 7.38
C ALA A 118 3.59 2.86 8.71
N THR A 119 3.52 3.63 9.79
CA THR A 119 3.47 3.13 11.16
C THR A 119 2.43 3.90 11.98
N ARG A 120 2.12 3.36 13.15
CA ARG A 120 1.32 4.05 14.17
C ARG A 120 1.82 3.75 15.58
N VAL A 121 1.75 4.76 16.44
CA VAL A 121 1.70 4.61 17.90
C VAL A 121 0.37 5.18 18.38
N GLU A 122 -0.46 4.36 19.02
CA GLU A 122 -1.82 4.72 19.45
C GLU A 122 -2.74 5.31 18.37
N LYS A 123 -2.82 6.63 18.20
CA LYS A 123 -3.60 7.26 17.12
C LYS A 123 -2.73 8.11 16.18
N ASP A 124 -1.43 8.22 16.48
CA ASP A 124 -0.49 8.99 15.67
C ASP A 124 0.03 8.14 14.51
N PHE A 125 -0.45 8.43 13.30
CA PHE A 125 -0.03 7.77 12.08
C PHE A 125 1.09 8.55 11.43
N ARG A 126 2.12 7.85 10.96
CA ARG A 126 3.24 8.45 10.23
C ARG A 126 3.51 7.68 8.95
N LEU A 127 3.96 8.40 7.92
CA LEU A 127 4.36 7.84 6.63
C LEU A 127 5.76 8.33 6.30
N TYR A 128 6.67 7.39 6.08
CA TYR A 128 8.03 7.65 5.68
C TYR A 128 8.27 7.12 4.27
N LYS A 129 9.15 7.81 3.54
CA LYS A 129 9.54 7.49 2.19
C LYS A 129 11.06 7.40 2.13
N THR A 130 11.54 6.20 1.85
CA THR A 130 12.94 5.93 1.54
C THR A 130 13.12 5.82 0.03
N THR A 131 13.86 6.75 -0.57
CA THR A 131 14.20 6.74 -2.00
C THR A 131 15.67 6.42 -2.19
N TYR A 132 15.97 5.64 -3.22
CA TYR A 132 17.33 5.46 -3.70
C TYR A 132 17.44 5.96 -5.13
N ASN A 133 18.53 6.67 -5.41
CA ASN A 133 18.99 6.98 -6.76
C ASN A 133 20.47 6.62 -6.85
N LYS A 134 20.90 6.01 -7.95
CA LYS A 134 22.31 5.66 -8.19
C LYS A 134 23.28 6.84 -8.01
N ASN A 135 22.84 8.05 -8.33
CA ASN A 135 23.66 9.26 -8.24
C ASN A 135 23.59 9.92 -6.86
N ASP A 136 22.45 9.85 -6.18
CA ASP A 136 22.21 10.59 -4.93
C ASP A 136 22.26 9.71 -3.66
N GLY A 137 22.40 8.40 -3.83
CA GLY A 137 22.33 7.43 -2.74
C GLY A 137 20.93 7.28 -2.15
N LEU A 138 20.89 6.81 -0.90
CA LEU A 138 19.66 6.59 -0.15
C LEU A 138 19.26 7.88 0.59
N LYS A 139 17.98 8.23 0.54
CA LYS A 139 17.38 9.35 1.28
C LYS A 139 16.11 8.86 1.96
N ASN A 140 15.91 9.24 3.22
CA ASN A 140 14.70 8.96 3.98
C ASN A 140 14.08 10.27 4.44
N GLN A 141 12.76 10.39 4.32
CA GLN A 141 12.01 11.57 4.73
C GLN A 141 10.61 11.19 5.17
N GLU A 142 10.04 11.97 6.09
CA GLU A 142 8.62 11.89 6.42
C GLU A 142 7.77 12.55 5.31
N ILE A 143 6.58 12.01 5.08
CA ILE A 143 5.51 12.63 4.30
C ILE A 143 4.48 13.16 5.29
N GLU A 144 4.29 14.47 5.28
CA GLU A 144 3.27 15.11 6.12
C GLU A 144 1.87 14.62 5.73
N LEU A 145 1.10 14.20 6.74
CA LEU A 145 -0.26 13.70 6.56
C LEU A 145 -1.27 14.82 6.83
N PRO A 146 -2.13 15.18 5.85
CA PRO A 146 -3.11 16.23 6.04
C PRO A 146 -4.27 15.77 6.95
N ARG A 147 -5.05 16.71 7.48
CA ARG A 147 -6.29 16.41 8.22
C ARG A 147 -7.52 16.29 7.33
N ILE A 148 -7.34 15.76 6.13
CA ILE A 148 -8.42 15.43 5.19
C ILE A 148 -8.15 14.08 4.54
N SER A 149 -9.21 13.30 4.30
CA SER A 149 -9.13 12.06 3.53
C SER A 149 -8.68 12.35 2.10
N THR A 150 -7.50 11.87 1.71
CA THR A 150 -6.93 12.11 0.37
C THR A 150 -5.76 11.18 0.07
N LYS A 151 -5.39 11.11 -1.21
CA LYS A 151 -4.10 10.59 -1.66
C LYS A 151 -2.96 11.44 -1.07
N VAL A 152 -2.00 10.79 -0.41
CA VAL A 152 -0.81 11.44 0.16
C VAL A 152 0.47 11.14 -0.63
N PHE A 153 0.50 10.03 -1.37
CA PHE A 153 1.62 9.69 -2.23
C PHE A 153 1.20 8.86 -3.45
N SER A 154 1.91 9.05 -4.56
CA SER A 154 1.89 8.20 -5.75
C SER A 154 3.32 8.06 -6.28
N GLY A 155 3.69 6.87 -6.74
CA GLY A 155 5.05 6.59 -7.23
C GLY A 155 5.10 5.46 -8.24
N GLY A 156 6.27 5.32 -8.87
CA GLY A 156 6.51 4.37 -9.95
C GLY A 156 6.08 4.89 -11.32
N SER A 157 6.21 4.05 -12.35
CA SER A 157 5.96 4.46 -13.75
C SER A 157 4.49 4.73 -14.05
N GLY A 158 3.57 4.06 -13.36
CA GLY A 158 2.13 4.27 -13.52
C GLY A 158 1.58 5.52 -12.81
N SER A 159 2.40 6.22 -12.00
CA SER A 159 1.91 7.32 -11.16
C SER A 159 1.38 8.49 -11.99
N SER A 160 2.01 8.83 -13.12
CA SER A 160 1.58 9.96 -13.95
C SER A 160 0.15 9.77 -14.50
N GLU A 161 -0.19 8.55 -14.93
CA GLU A 161 -1.54 8.24 -15.42
C GLU A 161 -2.56 8.27 -14.27
N PHE A 162 -2.20 7.70 -13.12
CA PHE A 162 -3.03 7.76 -11.91
C PHE A 162 -3.27 9.21 -11.47
N ASP A 163 -2.23 10.04 -11.39
CA ASP A 163 -2.33 11.42 -10.91
C ASP A 163 -3.19 12.29 -11.82
N LYS A 164 -3.11 12.08 -13.14
CA LYS A 164 -4.01 12.75 -14.11
C LYS A 164 -5.47 12.37 -13.90
N LYS A 165 -5.76 11.10 -13.61
CA LYS A 165 -7.13 10.63 -13.31
C LYS A 165 -7.62 11.16 -11.97
N TRP A 166 -6.75 11.11 -10.94
CA TRP A 166 -7.05 11.63 -9.61
C TRP A 166 -7.36 13.13 -9.63
N LEU A 167 -6.62 13.91 -10.43
CA LEU A 167 -6.87 15.35 -10.58
C LEU A 167 -8.27 15.62 -11.14
N LYS A 168 -8.68 14.92 -12.21
CA LYS A 168 -10.03 15.02 -12.77
C LYS A 168 -11.11 14.66 -11.76
N TRP A 169 -10.91 13.56 -11.04
CA TRP A 169 -11.85 13.13 -10.00
C TRP A 169 -12.02 14.20 -8.90
N ASN A 170 -10.91 14.83 -8.54
CA ASN A 170 -10.88 15.89 -7.54
C ASN A 170 -11.56 17.18 -8.02
N GLU A 171 -11.48 17.48 -9.32
CA GLU A 171 -12.19 18.61 -9.95
C GLU A 171 -13.70 18.38 -10.07
N GLU A 172 -14.11 17.16 -10.44
CA GLU A 172 -15.52 16.79 -10.64
C GLU A 172 -16.31 16.69 -9.33
N LYS A 173 -15.64 16.64 -8.17
CA LYS A 173 -16.25 16.61 -6.82
C LYS A 173 -17.40 15.59 -6.71
N HIS A 174 -17.19 14.38 -7.21
CA HIS A 174 -18.13 13.26 -7.07
C HIS A 174 -18.62 13.06 -5.64
N ASN A 175 -19.75 12.39 -5.44
CA ASN A 175 -20.37 12.20 -4.10
C ASN A 175 -19.43 11.59 -3.04
N ASP A 176 -18.44 10.80 -3.46
CA ASP A 176 -17.45 10.17 -2.57
C ASP A 176 -16.11 10.92 -2.52
N PHE A 177 -16.08 12.16 -3.00
CA PHE A 177 -14.91 13.01 -3.01
C PHE A 177 -14.33 13.13 -1.59
N ARG A 178 -12.99 13.06 -1.48
CA ARG A 178 -12.27 13.02 -0.20
C ARG A 178 -12.69 11.84 0.68
N THR A 179 -12.71 10.65 0.11
CA THR A 179 -12.84 9.40 0.87
C THR A 179 -11.75 8.42 0.47
N SER A 180 -11.46 7.46 1.35
CA SER A 180 -10.59 6.33 1.01
C SER A 180 -11.13 5.52 -0.17
N ARG A 181 -12.46 5.47 -0.34
CA ARG A 181 -13.11 4.76 -1.45
C ARG A 181 -12.83 5.43 -2.79
N ALA A 182 -12.89 6.75 -2.87
CA ALA A 182 -12.57 7.47 -4.11
C ALA A 182 -11.13 7.23 -4.57
N VAL A 183 -10.16 7.22 -3.64
CA VAL A 183 -8.76 6.95 -3.98
C VAL A 183 -8.59 5.52 -4.52
N TYR A 184 -9.20 4.53 -3.85
CA TYR A 184 -9.15 3.14 -4.30
C TYR A 184 -9.87 2.94 -5.63
N HIS A 185 -11.06 3.50 -5.81
CA HIS A 185 -11.80 3.39 -7.06
C HIS A 185 -11.00 4.04 -8.20
N CYS A 186 -10.26 5.13 -7.93
CA CYS A 186 -9.30 5.71 -8.87
C CYS A 186 -8.14 4.77 -9.20
N LEU A 187 -7.63 4.03 -8.22
CA LEU A 187 -6.60 3.02 -8.46
C LEU A 187 -7.13 1.92 -9.38
N ASP A 188 -8.27 1.32 -9.03
CA ASP A 188 -8.88 0.22 -9.76
C ASP A 188 -9.16 0.60 -11.23
N GLN A 189 -9.84 1.73 -11.46
CA GLN A 189 -10.07 2.28 -12.79
C GLN A 189 -8.78 2.63 -13.52
N THR A 190 -7.76 3.06 -12.78
CA THR A 190 -6.44 3.29 -13.36
C THR A 190 -5.86 2.00 -13.89
N LEU A 191 -5.77 0.95 -13.07
CA LEU A 191 -5.18 -0.33 -13.45
C LEU A 191 -5.92 -1.00 -14.63
N LYS A 192 -7.25 -0.87 -14.69
CA LYS A 192 -8.07 -1.41 -15.80
C LYS A 192 -7.78 -0.79 -17.16
N THR A 193 -7.31 0.46 -17.18
CA THR A 193 -7.17 1.25 -18.42
C THR A 193 -5.78 1.87 -18.59
N ILE A 194 -4.80 1.43 -17.80
CA ILE A 194 -3.45 1.98 -17.82
C ILE A 194 -2.74 1.63 -19.13
N LYS A 195 -2.00 2.60 -19.69
CA LYS A 195 -1.22 2.40 -20.92
C LYS A 195 0.20 1.93 -20.63
N ASP A 196 0.76 2.28 -19.46
CA ASP A 196 2.02 1.73 -18.99
C ASP A 196 1.96 0.20 -18.89
N LYS A 197 2.58 -0.48 -19.85
CA LYS A 197 2.65 -1.95 -19.93
C LYS A 197 3.29 -2.58 -18.69
N ARG A 198 4.08 -1.81 -17.94
CA ARG A 198 4.86 -2.28 -16.80
C ARG A 198 4.14 -2.15 -15.46
N THR A 199 2.89 -1.70 -15.50
CA THR A 199 1.96 -1.62 -14.39
C THR A 199 0.68 -2.38 -14.75
N GLY A 200 0.10 -3.13 -13.82
CA GLY A 200 -1.19 -3.78 -14.04
C GLY A 200 -1.41 -5.00 -13.15
N GLY A 201 -2.36 -5.85 -13.55
CA GLY A 201 -2.89 -6.87 -12.67
C GLY A 201 -3.82 -6.27 -11.62
N LEU A 202 -4.20 -7.07 -10.64
CA LEU A 202 -5.13 -6.66 -9.59
C LEU A 202 -4.44 -5.82 -8.50
N PRO A 203 -5.15 -4.87 -7.89
CA PRO A 203 -4.61 -4.10 -6.79
C PRO A 203 -4.33 -4.99 -5.56
N GLN A 204 -3.26 -4.64 -4.86
CA GLN A 204 -2.87 -5.21 -3.57
C GLN A 204 -2.93 -4.10 -2.53
N ILE A 205 -3.46 -4.37 -1.34
CA ILE A 205 -3.65 -3.34 -0.32
C ILE A 205 -3.29 -3.86 1.06
N VAL A 206 -2.55 -3.05 1.80
CA VAL A 206 -2.36 -3.17 3.24
C VAL A 206 -2.76 -1.85 3.90
N GLY A 207 -3.21 -1.91 5.14
CA GLY A 207 -3.63 -0.71 5.87
C GLY A 207 -3.51 -0.85 7.37
N LEU A 208 -3.46 0.31 8.02
CA LEU A 208 -3.50 0.44 9.48
C LEU A 208 -4.74 1.22 9.86
N TYR A 209 -5.48 0.71 10.85
CA TYR A 209 -6.52 1.46 11.55
C TYR A 209 -5.99 1.91 12.91
N ARG A 210 -6.78 2.71 13.64
CA ARG A 210 -6.44 3.15 15.02
C ARG A 210 -6.30 1.99 16.02
N ILE A 211 -6.72 0.79 15.64
CA ILE A 211 -6.66 -0.42 16.46
C ILE A 211 -5.99 -1.55 15.70
N LYS A 212 -5.44 -2.49 16.46
CA LYS A 212 -4.76 -3.69 15.94
C LYS A 212 -3.56 -3.33 15.05
N ASN A 213 -2.93 -4.38 14.54
CA ASN A 213 -1.79 -4.31 13.64
C ASN A 213 -2.26 -4.21 12.18
N THR A 214 -1.36 -4.54 11.25
CA THR A 214 -1.63 -4.58 9.81
C THR A 214 -2.93 -5.29 9.48
N ARG A 215 -3.68 -4.69 8.57
CA ARG A 215 -4.78 -5.32 7.84
C ARG A 215 -4.33 -5.61 6.42
N LEU A 216 -4.36 -6.89 6.08
CA LEU A 216 -4.33 -7.34 4.70
C LEU A 216 -5.76 -7.29 4.15
N PHE A 217 -5.93 -6.73 2.96
CA PHE A 217 -7.21 -6.74 2.27
C PHE A 217 -7.18 -7.71 1.10
N GLY A 218 -8.18 -8.58 1.03
CA GLY A 218 -8.48 -9.37 -0.16
C GLY A 218 -9.41 -8.59 -1.09
N ILE A 219 -9.30 -8.83 -2.40
CA ILE A 219 -10.16 -8.23 -3.42
C ILE A 219 -11.11 -9.29 -3.95
N ILE A 220 -12.39 -8.95 -4.07
CA ILE A 220 -13.38 -9.76 -4.78
C ILE A 220 -13.70 -9.03 -6.07
N GLU A 221 -13.37 -9.63 -7.21
CA GLU A 221 -13.69 -9.10 -8.53
C GLU A 221 -14.36 -10.18 -9.37
N ASN A 222 -15.50 -9.87 -9.97
CA ASN A 222 -16.27 -10.79 -10.81
C ASN A 222 -16.58 -12.15 -10.15
N GLY A 223 -16.79 -12.15 -8.82
CA GLY A 223 -17.05 -13.37 -8.05
C GLY A 223 -15.79 -14.16 -7.65
N THR A 224 -14.61 -13.73 -8.07
CA THR A 224 -13.34 -14.40 -7.74
C THR A 224 -12.62 -13.68 -6.61
N LYS A 225 -12.02 -14.46 -5.70
CA LYS A 225 -11.27 -13.98 -4.53
C LYS A 225 -9.78 -13.85 -4.87
N TYR A 226 -9.18 -12.72 -4.56
CA TYR A 226 -7.77 -12.43 -4.79
C TYR A 226 -7.07 -11.94 -3.52
N VAL A 227 -5.86 -12.43 -3.27
CA VAL A 227 -4.98 -11.97 -2.20
C VAL A 227 -3.62 -11.63 -2.81
N TYR A 228 -3.13 -10.42 -2.57
CA TYR A 228 -1.97 -9.86 -3.27
C TYR A 228 -2.07 -10.02 -4.80
N GLY A 229 -3.26 -9.79 -5.36
CA GLY A 229 -3.51 -9.91 -6.81
C GLY A 229 -3.48 -11.33 -7.36
N LYS A 230 -3.19 -12.36 -6.54
CA LYS A 230 -3.25 -13.76 -6.93
C LYS A 230 -4.62 -14.35 -6.58
N GLU A 231 -5.18 -15.10 -7.52
CA GLU A 231 -6.41 -15.87 -7.28
C GLU A 231 -6.22 -16.83 -6.11
N SER A 232 -7.17 -16.78 -5.18
CA SER A 232 -7.19 -17.61 -3.99
C SER A 232 -7.96 -18.90 -4.25
N SER A 233 -7.50 -19.99 -3.64
CA SER A 233 -8.25 -21.24 -3.65
C SER A 233 -9.65 -21.06 -3.04
N GLU A 234 -10.60 -21.88 -3.47
CA GLU A 234 -11.97 -21.87 -2.94
C GLU A 234 -11.98 -22.02 -1.40
N ASP A 235 -11.14 -22.94 -0.88
CA ASP A 235 -10.99 -23.30 0.54
C ASP A 235 -10.18 -22.31 1.39
N ILE A 236 -9.85 -21.12 0.88
CA ILE A 236 -9.12 -20.13 1.67
C ILE A 236 -9.89 -19.79 2.96
N LYS A 237 -9.18 -19.67 4.09
CA LYS A 237 -9.75 -19.21 5.38
C LYS A 237 -10.09 -17.72 5.31
N SER A 238 -11.11 -17.37 4.54
CA SER A 238 -11.46 -16.01 4.16
C SER A 238 -11.76 -15.09 5.34
N GLU A 239 -12.16 -15.63 6.49
CA GLU A 239 -12.56 -14.85 7.67
C GLU A 239 -11.36 -14.18 8.39
N LYS A 240 -10.13 -14.55 8.03
CA LYS A 240 -8.91 -13.97 8.64
C LYS A 240 -8.54 -12.59 8.11
N ILE A 241 -9.07 -12.21 6.95
CA ILE A 241 -8.77 -10.94 6.30
C ILE A 241 -10.06 -10.24 5.91
N GLU A 242 -9.95 -8.95 5.64
CA GLU A 242 -11.09 -8.16 5.19
C GLU A 242 -11.16 -8.16 3.67
N TRP A 243 -12.36 -8.28 3.11
CA TRP A 243 -12.57 -8.35 1.66
C TRP A 243 -13.24 -7.10 1.13
N ARG A 244 -12.73 -6.60 0.00
CA ARG A 244 -13.21 -5.39 -0.67
C ARG A 244 -13.54 -5.68 -2.14
N ASN A 245 -14.52 -4.98 -2.70
CA ASN A 245 -14.77 -4.99 -4.15
C ASN A 245 -14.07 -3.81 -4.85
N GLU A 246 -14.31 -3.63 -6.15
CA GLU A 246 -13.81 -2.54 -6.99
C GLU A 246 -14.18 -1.13 -6.49
N ASN A 247 -15.26 -1.02 -5.71
CA ASN A 247 -15.73 0.23 -5.09
C ASN A 247 -15.20 0.43 -3.66
N PHE A 248 -14.29 -0.44 -3.21
CA PHE A 248 -13.77 -0.50 -1.85
C PHE A 248 -14.84 -0.73 -0.77
N GLU A 249 -15.97 -1.35 -1.12
CA GLU A 249 -17.03 -1.73 -0.19
C GLU A 249 -16.67 -3.03 0.52
N ARG A 250 -17.11 -3.20 1.77
CA ARG A 250 -16.84 -4.42 2.54
C ARG A 250 -17.68 -5.57 1.97
N MET A 251 -17.04 -6.69 1.68
CA MET A 251 -17.68 -7.87 1.13
C MET A 251 -17.71 -9.01 2.14
N ASN A 252 -18.78 -9.81 2.11
CA ASN A 252 -18.83 -11.10 2.79
C ASN A 252 -18.17 -12.14 1.87
N PRO A 253 -17.06 -12.77 2.28
CA PRO A 253 -16.31 -13.67 1.40
C PRO A 253 -16.94 -15.06 1.22
N LYS A 254 -18.01 -15.40 1.95
CA LYS A 254 -18.79 -16.62 1.75
C LYS A 254 -19.90 -16.41 0.72
N THR A 255 -20.59 -15.27 0.80
CA THR A 255 -21.73 -14.98 -0.10
C THR A 255 -21.32 -14.20 -1.34
N LEU A 256 -20.11 -13.63 -1.35
CA LEU A 256 -19.58 -12.75 -2.40
C LEU A 256 -20.45 -11.50 -2.63
N LYS A 257 -21.26 -11.13 -1.64
CA LYS A 257 -22.11 -9.94 -1.65
C LYS A 257 -21.56 -8.89 -0.69
N ILE A 258 -22.02 -7.65 -0.84
CA ILE A 258 -21.76 -6.58 0.12
C ILE A 258 -22.17 -7.06 1.52
N LEU A 259 -21.27 -6.89 2.48
CA LEU A 259 -21.47 -7.28 3.86
C LEU A 259 -22.67 -6.52 4.44
N GLU A 260 -23.53 -7.22 5.18
CA GLU A 260 -24.71 -6.61 5.79
C GLU A 260 -24.31 -5.45 6.72
N GLY A 261 -25.02 -4.32 6.61
CA GLY A 261 -24.69 -3.09 7.33
C GLY A 261 -23.47 -2.32 6.82
N ALA A 262 -22.79 -2.78 5.76
CA ALA A 262 -21.75 -1.99 5.11
C ALA A 262 -22.36 -0.81 4.35
N GLN A 263 -21.76 0.36 4.54
CA GLN A 263 -22.12 1.56 3.78
C GLN A 263 -21.81 1.34 2.29
N ARG A 264 -22.86 1.41 1.47
CA ARG A 264 -22.81 1.32 0.00
C ARG A 264 -22.40 2.64 -0.62
N GLN A 265 -21.75 2.59 -1.78
CA GLN A 265 -21.58 3.76 -2.62
C GLN A 265 -22.92 4.17 -3.26
N PRO A 266 -23.23 5.47 -3.38
CA PRO A 266 -24.31 5.91 -4.24
C PRO A 266 -23.99 5.48 -5.68
N SER A 267 -24.94 4.79 -6.32
CA SER A 267 -24.90 4.47 -7.76
C SER A 267 -25.09 5.71 -8.61
#